data_AF-A0A8C5IT78-F1
#
_entry.id   AF-A0A8C5IT78-F1
#
_cell.length_a   1.000
_cell.length_b   1.000
_cell.length_c   1.000
_cell.angle_alpha   90.00
_cell.angle_beta   90.00
_cell.angle_gamma   90.00
#
_symmetry.space_group_name_H-M   'P 1'
#
loop_
_entity.id
_entity.type
_entity.pdbx_description
1 polymer ?
#
loop_
_entity_poly.entity_id
_entity_poly.type
_entity_poly.pdbx_seq_one_letter_code
_entity_poly.pdbx_strand_id
1 'polypeptide(L)'
;MAVVAPLLALLWGLPGLCRWLAQPYYPLSALLAAAFLLVRKVPPLCRGLPSQREDGNPCDFDWREVEILMFLSAIVMMKNRRSMFLMTCKPPLYMGPEYIKYFSDKTIDEELEKDKRVTWIVEFFANWSSECQSFAPIFADLSLKYNCSGLQFGKVDVGRYTDVSTRYKVSTSPLTKQLPTLILFQGGTEIMRRPQIDKKGRAVSWTFSEENVIREFNLNELYQKAKKQQKPREEGPEEPPAVPAAVPQESKKDK
;
A
#
# COMPACT_ATOMS: atom_id res chain seq x y z
N MET A 1 -26.42 -15.72 -0.55
CA MET A 1 -25.77 -14.39 -0.66
C MET A 1 -24.27 -14.45 -0.96
N ALA A 2 -23.52 -15.43 -0.45
CA ALA A 2 -22.06 -15.54 -0.65
C ALA A 2 -21.60 -15.81 -2.11
N VAL A 3 -22.45 -16.37 -2.96
CA VAL A 3 -22.14 -16.68 -4.38
C VAL A 3 -22.58 -15.57 -5.34
N VAL A 4 -23.55 -14.75 -4.92
CA VAL A 4 -24.16 -13.71 -5.77
C VAL A 4 -23.25 -12.49 -5.88
N ALA A 5 -22.57 -12.12 -4.80
CA ALA A 5 -21.61 -11.01 -4.78
C ALA A 5 -20.39 -11.21 -5.73
N PRO A 6 -19.70 -12.37 -5.76
CA PRO A 6 -18.62 -12.60 -6.71
C PRO A 6 -19.11 -12.70 -8.16
N LEU A 7 -20.32 -13.24 -8.41
CA LEU A 7 -20.93 -13.26 -9.74
C LEU A 7 -21.28 -11.86 -10.25
N LEU A 8 -21.83 -11.00 -9.39
CA LEU A 8 -22.13 -9.61 -9.73
C LEU A 8 -20.85 -8.79 -9.94
N ALA A 9 -19.79 -9.02 -9.15
CA ALA A 9 -18.49 -8.39 -9.36
C ALA A 9 -17.82 -8.84 -10.67
N LEU A 10 -17.97 -10.12 -11.03
CA LEU A 10 -17.52 -10.66 -12.31
C LEU A 10 -18.29 -10.01 -13.47
N LEU A 11 -19.62 -9.91 -13.37
CA LEU A 11 -20.49 -9.29 -14.36
C LEU A 11 -20.25 -7.77 -14.51
N TRP A 12 -19.87 -7.07 -13.44
CA TRP A 12 -19.54 -5.64 -13.49
C TRP A 12 -18.14 -5.36 -14.05
N GLY A 13 -17.18 -6.28 -13.89
CA GLY A 13 -15.86 -6.23 -14.52
C GLY A 13 -15.85 -6.71 -15.98
N LEU A 14 -16.90 -7.42 -16.40
CA LEU A 14 -17.05 -8.01 -17.74
C LEU A 14 -16.93 -6.99 -18.90
N PRO A 15 -17.46 -5.75 -18.84
CA PRO A 15 -17.32 -4.77 -19.93
C PRO A 15 -15.87 -4.32 -20.16
N GLY A 16 -15.09 -4.16 -19.07
CA GLY A 16 -13.67 -3.82 -19.15
C GLY A 16 -12.82 -4.98 -19.65
N LEU A 17 -13.12 -6.20 -19.20
CA LEU A 17 -12.49 -7.43 -19.66
C LEU A 17 -12.83 -7.72 -21.13
N CYS A 18 -14.07 -7.52 -21.56
CA CYS A 18 -14.50 -7.63 -22.95
C CYS A 18 -13.79 -6.60 -23.84
N ARG A 19 -13.54 -5.37 -23.38
CA ARG A 19 -12.79 -4.37 -24.15
C ARG A 19 -11.31 -4.74 -24.32
N TRP A 20 -10.74 -5.43 -23.34
CA TRP A 20 -9.36 -5.94 -23.37
C TRP A 20 -9.24 -7.22 -24.22
N LEU A 21 -10.22 -8.13 -24.13
CA LEU A 21 -10.36 -9.34 -24.95
C LEU A 21 -10.81 -9.05 -26.39
N ALA A 22 -11.43 -7.90 -26.65
CA ALA A 22 -11.85 -7.47 -27.99
C ALA A 22 -10.71 -6.89 -28.83
N GLN A 23 -9.46 -6.90 -28.33
CA GLN A 23 -8.34 -6.66 -29.23
C GLN A 23 -8.26 -7.82 -30.22
N PRO A 24 -8.24 -7.56 -31.55
CA PRO A 24 -8.53 -8.55 -32.58
C PRO A 24 -7.60 -9.77 -32.58
N TYR A 25 -6.40 -9.64 -32.00
CA TYR A 25 -5.44 -10.72 -31.93
C TYR A 25 -5.81 -11.81 -30.93
N TYR A 26 -6.38 -11.49 -29.77
CA TYR A 26 -6.75 -12.50 -28.76
C TYR A 26 -7.85 -13.49 -29.22
N PRO A 27 -8.99 -13.04 -29.77
CA PRO A 27 -10.03 -13.94 -30.25
C PRO A 27 -9.58 -14.67 -31.52
N LEU A 28 -8.78 -14.03 -32.38
CA LEU A 28 -8.20 -14.68 -33.56
C LEU A 28 -7.24 -15.81 -33.15
N SER A 29 -6.34 -15.57 -32.20
CA SER A 29 -5.44 -16.60 -31.69
C SER A 29 -6.17 -17.73 -30.97
N ALA A 30 -7.22 -17.42 -30.19
CA ALA A 30 -8.07 -18.43 -29.55
C ALA A 30 -8.84 -19.27 -30.58
N LEU A 31 -9.37 -18.63 -31.64
CA LEU A 31 -10.05 -19.30 -32.74
C LEU A 31 -9.10 -20.19 -33.55
N LEU A 32 -7.87 -19.75 -33.80
CA LEU A 32 -6.84 -20.55 -34.46
C LEU A 32 -6.41 -21.76 -33.62
N ALA A 33 -6.26 -21.59 -32.30
CA ALA A 33 -5.96 -22.68 -31.37
C ALA A 33 -7.11 -23.70 -31.33
N ALA A 34 -8.36 -23.23 -31.27
CA ALA A 34 -9.54 -24.10 -31.30
C ALA A 34 -9.68 -24.81 -32.66
N ALA A 35 -9.46 -24.10 -33.77
CA ALA A 35 -9.49 -24.67 -35.11
C ALA A 35 -8.45 -25.77 -35.29
N PHE A 36 -7.23 -25.61 -34.76
CA PHE A 36 -6.21 -26.65 -34.78
C PHE A 36 -6.65 -27.93 -34.06
N LEU A 37 -7.25 -27.81 -32.87
CA LEU A 37 -7.78 -28.95 -32.11
C LEU A 37 -8.95 -29.62 -32.84
N LEU A 38 -9.85 -28.83 -33.43
CA LEU A 38 -11.01 -29.32 -34.17
C LEU A 38 -10.60 -30.08 -35.44
N VAL A 39 -9.68 -29.53 -36.23
CA VAL A 39 -9.18 -30.17 -37.45
C VAL A 39 -8.53 -31.53 -37.15
N ARG A 40 -7.88 -31.68 -35.98
CA ARG A 40 -7.21 -32.92 -35.59
C ARG A 40 -8.11 -33.95 -34.91
N LYS A 41 -9.11 -33.53 -34.13
CA LYS A 41 -9.97 -34.46 -33.36
C LYS A 41 -11.30 -34.82 -34.04
N VAL A 42 -11.73 -34.09 -35.06
CA VAL A 42 -13.01 -34.33 -35.73
C VAL A 42 -12.81 -35.32 -36.90
N PRO A 43 -13.36 -36.55 -36.83
CA PRO A 43 -13.14 -37.63 -37.79
C PRO A 43 -13.29 -37.28 -39.29
N PRO A 44 -14.31 -36.50 -39.71
CA PRO A 44 -14.45 -36.14 -41.12
C PRO A 44 -13.37 -35.16 -41.62
N LEU A 45 -12.76 -34.36 -40.74
CA LEU A 45 -11.74 -33.38 -41.10
C LEU A 45 -10.32 -33.98 -41.07
N CYS A 46 -10.00 -34.77 -40.04
CA CYS A 46 -8.68 -35.37 -39.90
C CYS A 46 -8.39 -36.46 -40.95
N ARG A 47 -9.40 -37.19 -41.43
CA ARG A 47 -9.24 -38.22 -42.48
C ARG A 47 -9.01 -37.67 -43.88
N GLY A 48 -9.38 -36.41 -44.13
CA GLY A 48 -9.20 -35.75 -45.43
C GLY A 48 -7.84 -35.08 -45.62
N LEU A 49 -6.99 -35.06 -44.59
CA LEU A 49 -5.68 -34.44 -44.64
C LEU A 49 -4.61 -35.44 -45.08
N PRO A 50 -3.73 -35.08 -46.03
CA PRO A 50 -2.61 -35.93 -46.41
C PRO A 50 -1.64 -36.04 -45.23
N SER A 51 -1.54 -37.22 -44.63
CA SER A 51 -0.59 -37.50 -43.55
C SER A 51 0.64 -38.26 -44.09
N GLN A 52 1.84 -37.74 -43.83
CA GLN A 52 3.12 -38.39 -44.10
C GLN A 52 3.53 -39.31 -42.93
N ARG A 53 2.57 -39.98 -42.28
CA ARG A 53 2.76 -40.63 -40.97
C ARG A 53 2.84 -42.15 -41.10
N GLU A 54 3.80 -42.78 -40.42
CA GLU A 54 4.00 -44.24 -40.40
C GLU A 54 2.86 -45.02 -39.69
N ASP A 55 2.15 -44.39 -38.73
CA ASP A 55 1.11 -45.05 -37.92
C ASP A 55 -0.28 -45.13 -38.59
N GLY A 56 -0.49 -44.50 -39.75
CA GLY A 56 -1.74 -44.54 -40.52
C GLY A 56 -2.99 -43.88 -39.89
N ASN A 57 -2.93 -43.37 -38.64
CA ASN A 57 -4.05 -42.70 -37.97
C ASN A 57 -3.86 -41.16 -37.91
N PRO A 58 -4.54 -40.38 -38.77
CA PRO A 58 -4.37 -38.92 -38.83
C PRO A 58 -5.14 -38.14 -37.75
N CYS A 59 -5.98 -38.82 -36.94
CA CYS A 59 -6.87 -38.19 -35.97
C CYS A 59 -6.33 -38.16 -34.53
N ASP A 60 -5.07 -38.51 -34.32
CA ASP A 60 -4.41 -38.45 -33.02
C ASP A 60 -3.22 -37.48 -33.01
N PHE A 61 -2.90 -36.96 -31.83
CA PHE A 61 -1.76 -36.05 -31.66
C PHE A 61 -0.46 -36.83 -31.65
N ASP A 62 0.56 -36.34 -32.38
CA ASP A 62 1.91 -36.92 -32.28
C ASP A 62 2.51 -36.66 -30.89
N TRP A 63 3.35 -37.56 -30.41
CA TRP A 63 4.16 -37.32 -29.21
C TRP A 63 5.01 -36.05 -29.34
N ARG A 64 5.55 -35.78 -30.54
CA ARG A 64 6.24 -34.51 -30.87
C ARG A 64 5.32 -33.29 -30.78
N GLU A 65 4.06 -33.41 -31.22
CA GLU A 65 3.09 -32.32 -31.13
C GLU A 65 2.69 -32.06 -29.67
N VAL A 66 2.54 -33.11 -28.85
CA VAL A 66 2.29 -32.99 -27.41
C VAL A 66 3.46 -32.31 -26.71
N GLU A 67 4.69 -32.69 -27.05
CA GLU A 67 5.90 -32.07 -26.52
C GLU A 67 5.97 -30.57 -26.87
N ILE A 68 5.71 -30.21 -28.13
CA ILE A 68 5.64 -28.80 -28.58
C ILE A 68 4.55 -28.03 -27.83
N LEU A 69 3.35 -28.62 -27.65
CA LEU A 69 2.25 -28.00 -26.91
C LEU A 69 2.58 -27.79 -25.43
N MET A 70 3.27 -28.74 -24.80
CA MET A 70 3.75 -28.60 -23.43
C MET A 70 4.80 -27.49 -23.30
N PHE A 71 5.74 -27.39 -24.24
CA PHE A 71 6.73 -26.31 -24.25
C PHE A 71 6.07 -24.94 -24.47
N LEU A 72 5.12 -24.82 -25.40
CA LEU A 72 4.40 -23.57 -25.65
C LEU A 72 3.55 -23.14 -24.45
N SER A 73 2.88 -24.08 -23.77
CA SER A 73 2.09 -23.76 -22.57
C SER A 73 2.98 -23.28 -21.41
N ALA A 74 4.15 -23.90 -21.23
CA ALA A 74 5.15 -23.47 -20.24
C ALA A 74 5.71 -22.07 -20.56
N ILE A 75 6.01 -21.78 -21.83
CA ILE A 75 6.48 -20.46 -22.27
C ILE A 75 5.40 -19.39 -22.07
N VAL A 76 4.15 -19.68 -22.43
CA VAL A 76 3.01 -18.76 -22.22
C VAL A 76 2.80 -18.51 -20.73
N MET A 77 2.87 -19.55 -19.89
CA MET A 77 2.78 -19.43 -18.43
C MET A 77 3.94 -18.59 -17.85
N MET A 78 5.18 -18.82 -18.29
CA MET A 78 6.34 -18.05 -17.85
C MET A 78 6.29 -16.59 -18.33
N LYS A 79 5.88 -16.33 -19.57
CA LYS A 79 5.79 -14.99 -20.17
C LYS A 79 4.58 -14.21 -19.65
N ASN A 80 3.51 -14.88 -19.24
CA ASN A 80 2.34 -14.31 -18.58
C ASN A 80 2.38 -14.44 -17.04
N ARG A 81 3.53 -14.85 -16.45
CA ARG A 81 3.69 -15.09 -15.01
C ARG A 81 3.31 -13.87 -14.16
N ARG A 82 3.56 -12.66 -14.64
CA ARG A 82 3.16 -11.41 -13.96
C ARG A 82 1.63 -11.24 -13.86
N SER A 83 0.86 -11.67 -14.87
CA SER A 83 -0.60 -11.55 -14.86
C SER A 83 -1.28 -12.67 -14.06
N MET A 84 -0.73 -13.89 -14.08
CA MET A 84 -1.26 -15.03 -13.33
C MET A 84 -0.93 -14.94 -11.83
N PHE A 85 0.28 -14.49 -11.44
CA PHE A 85 0.65 -14.35 -10.02
C PHE A 85 -0.16 -13.27 -9.30
N LEU A 86 -0.64 -12.25 -10.02
CA LEU A 86 -1.48 -11.18 -9.47
C LEU A 86 -2.90 -11.67 -9.10
N MET A 87 -3.38 -12.77 -9.69
CA MET A 87 -4.80 -13.15 -9.61
C MET A 87 -5.13 -14.12 -8.45
N THR A 88 -4.16 -14.90 -7.95
CA THR A 88 -4.47 -15.99 -7.00
C THR A 88 -3.83 -15.88 -5.62
N CYS A 89 -2.74 -15.13 -5.47
CA CYS A 89 -2.10 -14.97 -4.15
C CYS A 89 -1.80 -13.49 -3.91
N LYS A 90 -2.67 -12.81 -3.16
CA LYS A 90 -2.26 -11.55 -2.52
C LYS A 90 -1.09 -11.90 -1.60
N PRO A 91 0.08 -11.27 -1.76
CA PRO A 91 1.20 -11.49 -0.85
C PRO A 91 0.77 -11.16 0.59
N PRO A 92 1.31 -11.88 1.58
CA PRO A 92 0.92 -11.70 2.96
C PRO A 92 1.23 -10.27 3.41
N LEU A 93 0.28 -9.65 4.10
CA LEU A 93 0.53 -8.38 4.80
C LEU A 93 1.65 -8.61 5.83
N TYR A 94 2.46 -7.60 6.11
CA TYR A 94 3.42 -7.68 7.21
C TYR A 94 2.67 -7.90 8.54
N MET A 95 3.12 -8.87 9.35
CA MET A 95 2.47 -9.28 10.61
C MET A 95 3.42 -9.13 11.83
N GLY A 96 4.50 -8.36 11.70
CA GLY A 96 5.44 -8.13 12.79
C GLY A 96 4.93 -7.11 13.81
N PRO A 97 5.71 -6.85 14.88
CA PRO A 97 5.37 -5.82 15.85
C PRO A 97 5.37 -4.44 15.18
N GLU A 98 4.35 -3.64 15.46
CA GLU A 98 4.24 -2.26 14.96
C GLU A 98 3.49 -1.41 15.98
N TYR A 99 3.82 -0.12 16.07
CA TYR A 99 3.06 0.86 16.85
C TYR A 99 2.46 1.89 15.91
N ILE A 100 1.41 1.48 15.19
CA ILE A 100 0.80 2.27 14.13
C ILE A 100 -0.70 2.33 14.34
N LYS A 101 -1.26 3.53 14.22
CA LYS A 101 -2.71 3.74 14.26
C LYS A 101 -3.30 3.58 12.86
N TYR A 102 -4.26 2.66 12.71
CA TYR A 102 -4.99 2.50 11.46
C TYR A 102 -6.16 3.47 11.39
N PHE A 103 -6.20 4.27 10.33
CA PHE A 103 -7.27 5.20 10.07
C PHE A 103 -8.31 4.63 9.10
N SER A 104 -9.55 5.03 9.32
CA SER A 104 -10.66 4.84 8.40
C SER A 104 -10.94 6.15 7.65
N ASP A 105 -11.83 6.09 6.67
CA ASP A 105 -12.33 7.24 5.93
C ASP A 105 -12.92 8.35 6.80
N LYS A 106 -13.49 8.00 7.96
CA LYS A 106 -14.14 8.95 8.88
C LYS A 106 -13.24 9.39 10.03
N THR A 107 -12.36 8.50 10.50
CA THR A 107 -11.58 8.75 11.71
C THR A 107 -10.31 9.54 11.47
N ILE A 108 -9.81 9.62 10.22
CA ILE A 108 -8.54 10.31 9.92
C ILE A 108 -8.61 11.80 10.28
N ASP A 109 -9.66 12.49 9.85
CA ASP A 109 -9.79 13.94 10.03
C ASP A 109 -10.00 14.28 11.52
N GLU A 110 -10.86 13.53 12.20
CA GLU A 110 -11.12 13.67 13.64
C GLU A 110 -9.83 13.50 14.47
N GLU A 111 -9.04 12.47 14.19
CA GLU A 111 -7.82 12.18 14.95
C GLU A 111 -6.70 13.18 14.70
N LEU A 112 -6.59 13.71 13.47
CA LEU A 112 -5.63 14.77 13.14
C LEU A 112 -6.01 16.12 13.77
N GLU A 113 -7.31 16.40 13.93
CA GLU A 113 -7.80 17.64 14.54
C GLU A 113 -7.87 17.59 16.07
N LYS A 114 -8.01 16.39 16.65
CA LYS A 114 -8.20 16.17 18.09
C LYS A 114 -7.05 16.69 18.94
N ASP A 115 -5.79 16.38 18.58
CA ASP A 115 -4.62 16.93 19.27
C ASP A 115 -3.62 17.52 18.28
N LYS A 116 -3.74 18.84 18.08
CA LYS A 116 -2.87 19.63 17.20
C LYS A 116 -1.41 19.72 17.68
N ARG A 117 -1.12 19.33 18.93
CA ARG A 117 0.25 19.30 19.45
C ARG A 117 1.01 18.06 18.98
N VAL A 118 0.28 17.00 18.63
CA VAL A 118 0.86 15.74 18.15
C VAL A 118 1.22 15.89 16.68
N THR A 119 2.46 15.52 16.36
CA THR A 119 2.91 15.39 14.98
C THR A 119 2.57 13.99 14.47
N TRP A 120 1.96 13.91 13.29
CA TRP A 120 1.55 12.65 12.69
C TRP A 120 2.32 12.37 11.40
N ILE A 121 2.83 11.16 11.26
CA ILE A 121 3.32 10.65 9.98
C ILE A 121 2.35 9.59 9.52
N VAL A 122 1.69 9.83 8.39
CA VAL A 122 0.66 8.94 7.86
C VAL A 122 1.11 8.35 6.53
N GLU A 123 1.12 7.02 6.46
CA GLU A 123 1.33 6.26 5.23
C GLU A 123 -0.01 5.97 4.55
N PHE A 124 -0.15 6.49 3.33
CA PHE A 124 -1.23 6.18 2.41
C PHE A 124 -0.77 5.03 1.52
N PHE A 125 -1.36 3.85 1.74
CA PHE A 125 -0.93 2.61 1.09
C PHE A 125 -2.10 1.90 0.40
N ALA A 126 -1.79 0.93 -0.44
CA ALA A 126 -2.78 0.03 -1.01
C ALA A 126 -2.28 -1.41 -0.99
N ASN A 127 -3.16 -2.35 -0.61
CA ASN A 127 -2.79 -3.76 -0.43
C ASN A 127 -2.26 -4.46 -1.70
N TRP A 128 -2.66 -3.98 -2.88
CA TRP A 128 -2.22 -4.54 -4.16
C TRP A 128 -0.87 -3.98 -4.64
N SER A 129 -0.34 -2.94 -3.99
CA SER A 129 0.93 -2.32 -4.36
C SER A 129 2.11 -3.09 -3.78
N SER A 130 2.98 -3.62 -4.65
CA SER A 130 4.22 -4.31 -4.24
C SER A 130 5.19 -3.39 -3.49
N GLU A 131 5.27 -2.12 -3.90
CA GLU A 131 6.13 -1.12 -3.24
C GLU A 131 5.71 -0.85 -1.79
N CYS A 132 4.39 -0.83 -1.52
CA CYS A 132 3.88 -0.69 -0.16
C CYS A 132 4.22 -1.91 0.71
N GLN A 133 4.18 -3.11 0.14
CA GLN A 133 4.49 -4.33 0.88
C GLN A 133 5.97 -4.42 1.24
N SER A 134 6.87 -4.00 0.34
CA SER A 134 8.30 -3.89 0.65
C SER A 134 8.59 -2.81 1.69
N PHE A 135 7.79 -1.75 1.74
CA PHE A 135 7.98 -0.64 2.68
C PHE A 135 7.37 -0.91 4.07
N ALA A 136 6.35 -1.76 4.16
CA ALA A 136 5.66 -2.10 5.41
C ALA A 136 6.60 -2.44 6.60
N PRO A 137 7.61 -3.33 6.47
CA PRO A 137 8.53 -3.61 7.59
C PRO A 137 9.36 -2.38 8.01
N ILE A 138 9.80 -1.57 7.05
CA ILE A 138 10.59 -0.36 7.31
C ILE A 138 9.76 0.64 8.12
N PHE A 139 8.51 0.85 7.72
CA PHE A 139 7.62 1.76 8.42
C PHE A 139 7.24 1.26 9.83
N ALA A 140 7.07 -0.06 9.99
CA ALA A 140 6.88 -0.68 11.30
C ALA A 140 8.08 -0.43 12.23
N ASP A 141 9.31 -0.67 11.76
CA ASP A 141 10.53 -0.43 12.54
C ASP A 141 10.68 1.04 12.94
N LEU A 142 10.39 1.97 12.02
CA LEU A 142 10.39 3.40 12.32
C LEU A 142 9.36 3.76 13.39
N SER A 143 8.16 3.18 13.32
CA SER A 143 7.12 3.39 14.33
C SER A 143 7.58 2.92 15.71
N LEU A 144 8.25 1.76 15.81
CA LEU A 144 8.75 1.25 17.07
C LEU A 144 9.88 2.12 17.64
N LYS A 145 10.76 2.66 16.78
CA LYS A 145 11.91 3.49 17.19
C LYS A 145 11.50 4.90 17.63
N TYR A 146 10.58 5.54 16.91
CA TYR A 146 10.30 6.97 17.04
C TYR A 146 8.93 7.31 17.66
N ASN A 147 8.09 6.31 17.93
CA ASN A 147 6.80 6.58 18.56
C ASN A 147 6.97 7.18 19.97
N CYS A 148 6.25 8.28 20.21
CA CYS A 148 6.11 8.90 21.52
C CYS A 148 4.82 9.73 21.58
N SER A 149 4.43 10.27 22.74
CA SER A 149 3.13 10.97 22.83
C SER A 149 3.03 12.24 21.99
N GLY A 150 4.14 12.80 21.49
CA GLY A 150 4.15 13.95 20.59
C GLY A 150 4.45 13.63 19.12
N LEU A 151 4.80 12.39 18.80
CA LEU A 151 5.05 11.92 17.44
C LEU A 151 4.44 10.53 17.25
N GLN A 152 3.40 10.46 16.43
CA GLN A 152 2.63 9.24 16.20
C GLN A 152 2.66 8.83 14.72
N PHE A 153 2.57 7.52 14.50
CA PHE A 153 2.58 6.92 13.17
C PHE A 153 1.20 6.37 12.85
N GLY A 154 0.76 6.56 11.61
CA GLY A 154 -0.54 6.09 11.15
C GLY A 154 -0.52 5.52 9.75
N LYS A 155 -1.53 4.70 9.43
CA LYS A 155 -1.71 4.04 8.14
C LYS A 155 -3.14 4.17 7.67
N VAL A 156 -3.33 4.41 6.37
CA VAL A 156 -4.65 4.43 5.74
C VAL A 156 -4.62 3.70 4.39
N ASP A 157 -5.55 2.75 4.22
CA ASP A 157 -5.71 1.98 2.99
C ASP A 157 -6.51 2.79 1.97
N VAL A 158 -5.82 3.54 1.11
CA VAL A 158 -6.44 4.30 0.02
C VAL A 158 -6.93 3.41 -1.13
N GLY A 159 -6.47 2.16 -1.20
CA GLY A 159 -7.01 1.17 -2.12
C GLY A 159 -8.45 0.76 -1.76
N ARG A 160 -8.78 0.79 -0.46
CA ARG A 160 -10.14 0.55 0.06
C ARG A 160 -10.96 1.83 0.21
N TYR A 161 -10.34 2.90 0.72
CA TYR A 161 -11.00 4.18 0.99
C TYR A 161 -10.68 5.20 -0.10
N THR A 162 -11.42 5.15 -1.21
CA THR A 162 -11.25 6.07 -2.36
C THR A 162 -11.59 7.52 -2.05
N ASP A 163 -12.42 7.76 -1.03
CA ASP A 163 -12.75 9.12 -0.61
C ASP A 163 -11.53 9.82 -0.02
N VAL A 164 -10.75 9.11 0.80
CA VAL A 164 -9.49 9.60 1.37
C VAL A 164 -8.49 9.90 0.25
N SER A 165 -8.37 8.99 -0.72
CA SER A 165 -7.44 9.18 -1.84
C SER A 165 -7.76 10.44 -2.65
N THR A 166 -9.05 10.72 -2.85
CA THR A 166 -9.52 11.92 -3.53
C THR A 166 -9.28 13.18 -2.71
N ARG A 167 -9.59 13.17 -1.40
CA ARG A 167 -9.37 14.31 -0.49
C ARG A 167 -7.90 14.71 -0.39
N TYR A 168 -7.01 13.74 -0.19
CA TYR A 168 -5.56 13.98 -0.06
C TYR A 168 -4.82 14.00 -1.41
N LYS A 169 -5.54 13.86 -2.52
CA LYS A 169 -5.02 13.86 -3.90
C LYS A 169 -3.93 12.81 -4.13
N VAL A 170 -4.14 11.62 -3.59
CA VAL A 170 -3.29 10.44 -3.76
C VAL A 170 -3.90 9.55 -4.83
N SER A 171 -3.21 9.40 -5.96
CA SER A 171 -3.64 8.53 -7.05
C SER A 171 -3.38 7.06 -6.71
N THR A 172 -4.42 6.25 -6.84
CA THR A 172 -4.37 4.80 -6.63
C THR A 172 -4.17 4.03 -7.94
N SER A 173 -3.82 4.71 -9.03
CA SER A 173 -3.58 4.02 -10.30
C SER A 173 -2.25 3.25 -10.24
N PRO A 174 -2.22 1.96 -10.65
CA PRO A 174 -1.00 1.15 -10.63
C PRO A 174 0.08 1.65 -11.60
N LEU A 175 -0.29 2.53 -12.53
CA LEU A 175 0.66 3.18 -13.46
C LEU A 175 1.37 4.38 -12.83
N THR A 176 0.86 4.89 -11.70
CA THR A 176 1.43 6.04 -11.02
C THR A 176 2.38 5.59 -9.92
N LYS A 177 3.51 6.31 -9.77
CA LYS A 177 4.46 6.08 -8.68
C LYS A 177 4.08 6.86 -7.40
N GLN A 178 2.78 7.06 -7.16
CA GLN A 178 2.31 7.80 -5.98
C GLN A 178 2.18 6.91 -4.75
N LEU A 179 2.16 5.59 -4.88
CA LEU A 179 2.07 4.67 -3.73
C LEU A 179 3.44 4.01 -3.44
N PRO A 180 3.84 3.89 -2.16
CA PRO A 180 3.23 4.54 -1.00
C PRO A 180 3.38 6.07 -1.05
N THR A 181 2.49 6.81 -0.37
CA THR A 181 2.69 8.23 -0.07
C THR A 181 2.82 8.40 1.43
N LEU A 182 3.88 9.08 1.88
CA LEU A 182 4.06 9.52 3.26
C LEU A 182 3.75 11.00 3.37
N ILE A 183 2.89 11.37 4.32
CA ILE A 183 2.56 12.76 4.61
C ILE A 183 2.84 13.07 6.09
N LEU A 184 3.51 14.18 6.33
CA LEU A 184 3.75 14.72 7.66
C LEU A 184 2.70 15.78 7.99
N PHE A 185 1.97 15.57 9.07
CA PHE A 185 1.00 16.52 9.60
C PHE A 185 1.50 17.15 10.90
N GLN A 186 1.44 18.48 10.98
CA GLN A 186 1.68 19.24 12.20
C GLN A 186 0.57 20.26 12.37
N GLY A 187 0.00 20.34 13.57
CA GLY A 187 -1.10 21.28 13.85
C GLY A 187 -2.38 21.00 13.07
N GLY A 188 -2.58 19.77 12.57
CA GLY A 188 -3.68 19.39 11.68
C GLY A 188 -3.47 19.81 10.22
N THR A 189 -2.30 20.33 9.85
CA THR A 189 -1.97 20.75 8.49
C THR A 189 -0.88 19.88 7.89
N GLU A 190 -0.95 19.65 6.58
CA GLU A 190 0.11 18.98 5.85
C GLU A 190 1.33 19.90 5.68
N ILE A 191 2.48 19.45 6.15
CA ILE A 191 3.75 20.18 6.04
C ILE A 191 4.52 19.73 4.80
N MET A 192 4.60 18.41 4.59
CA MET A 192 5.35 17.85 3.47
C MET A 192 4.86 16.44 3.14
N ARG A 193 5.07 16.06 1.88
CA ARG A 193 4.80 14.70 1.38
C ARG A 193 5.94 14.14 0.53
N ARG A 194 6.08 12.82 0.56
CA ARG A 194 6.94 12.05 -0.34
C ARG A 194 6.14 10.89 -0.95
N PRO A 195 6.24 10.64 -2.27
CA PRO A 195 7.04 11.36 -3.25
C PRO A 195 6.49 12.77 -3.54
N GLN A 196 7.35 13.66 -4.02
CA GLN A 196 6.91 14.99 -4.47
C GLN A 196 6.11 14.87 -5.77
N ILE A 197 5.16 15.77 -5.96
CA ILE A 197 4.34 15.84 -7.17
C ILE A 197 4.82 17.00 -8.03
N ASP A 198 5.22 16.71 -9.27
CA ASP A 198 5.58 17.70 -10.28
C ASP A 198 4.40 18.63 -10.58
N LYS A 199 4.65 19.81 -11.16
CA LYS A 199 3.61 20.72 -11.70
C LYS A 199 2.65 20.04 -12.69
N LYS A 200 3.06 18.92 -13.29
CA LYS A 200 2.28 18.11 -14.24
C LYS A 200 1.47 16.98 -13.56
N GLY A 201 1.48 16.89 -12.22
CA GLY A 201 0.76 15.86 -11.47
C GLY A 201 1.45 14.50 -11.39
N ARG A 202 2.71 14.38 -11.82
CA ARG A 202 3.47 13.12 -11.77
C ARG A 202 4.28 13.03 -10.48
N ALA A 203 4.34 11.85 -9.88
CA ALA A 203 5.25 11.61 -8.76
C ALA A 203 6.70 11.58 -9.23
N VAL A 204 7.53 12.40 -8.59
CA VAL A 204 8.99 12.34 -8.70
C VAL A 204 9.45 11.04 -8.04
N SER A 205 10.21 10.24 -8.78
CA SER A 205 10.71 8.96 -8.27
C SER A 205 11.52 9.19 -6.99
N TRP A 206 11.16 8.49 -5.92
CA TRP A 206 11.82 8.57 -4.63
C TRP A 206 11.96 7.17 -4.05
N THR A 207 13.09 6.90 -3.40
CA THR A 207 13.40 5.57 -2.84
C THR A 207 12.99 5.51 -1.38
N PHE A 208 12.08 4.60 -1.08
CA PHE A 208 11.60 4.32 0.28
C PHE A 208 12.61 3.46 1.04
N SER A 209 13.57 4.11 1.71
CA SER A 209 14.50 3.46 2.65
C SER A 209 14.41 4.12 4.03
N GLU A 210 14.83 3.40 5.08
CA GLU A 210 14.78 3.92 6.45
C GLU A 210 15.53 5.25 6.57
N GLU A 211 16.73 5.31 6.00
CA GLU A 211 17.63 6.47 6.07
C GLU A 211 17.05 7.67 5.34
N ASN A 212 16.43 7.44 4.18
CA ASN A 212 15.80 8.50 3.40
C ASN A 212 14.59 9.05 4.15
N VAL A 213 13.77 8.21 4.79
CA VAL A 213 12.63 8.68 5.60
C VAL A 213 13.14 9.49 6.79
N ILE A 214 14.14 9.00 7.53
CA ILE A 214 14.71 9.69 8.70
C ILE A 214 15.26 11.06 8.31
N ARG A 215 16.02 11.13 7.21
CA ARG A 215 16.65 12.36 6.73
C ARG A 215 15.66 13.36 6.18
N GLU A 216 14.73 12.93 5.32
CA GLU A 216 13.80 13.86 4.66
C GLU A 216 12.77 14.43 5.63
N PHE A 217 12.25 13.60 6.54
CA PHE A 217 11.25 14.02 7.52
C PHE A 217 11.87 14.54 8.84
N ASN A 218 13.21 14.59 8.94
CA ASN A 218 13.93 14.99 10.14
C ASN A 218 13.43 14.30 11.42
N LEU A 219 13.22 12.98 11.36
CA LEU A 219 12.59 12.21 12.45
C LEU A 219 13.32 12.36 13.79
N ASN A 220 14.65 12.44 13.74
CA ASN A 220 15.47 12.67 14.94
C ASN A 220 15.12 13.98 15.63
N GLU A 221 14.97 15.08 14.89
CA GLU A 221 14.64 16.38 15.46
C GLU A 221 13.20 16.42 15.96
N LEU A 222 12.26 15.87 15.19
CA LEU A 222 10.85 15.78 15.57
C LEU A 222 10.68 14.99 16.87
N TYR A 223 11.39 13.87 17.00
CA TYR A 223 11.36 13.03 18.19
C TYR A 223 11.91 13.75 19.42
N GLN A 224 13.04 14.45 19.29
CA GLN A 224 13.61 15.22 20.40
C GLN A 224 12.69 16.39 20.80
N LYS A 225 12.07 17.06 19.82
CA LYS A 225 11.09 18.12 20.06
C LYS A 225 9.86 17.58 20.80
N ALA A 226 9.32 16.45 20.35
CA ALA A 226 8.18 15.79 20.96
C ALA A 226 8.46 15.35 22.41
N LYS A 227 9.66 14.83 22.70
CA LYS A 227 10.09 14.51 24.06
C LYS A 227 10.22 15.74 24.97
N LYS A 228 10.76 16.85 24.45
CA LYS A 228 10.87 18.09 25.23
C LYS A 228 9.50 18.69 25.57
N GLN A 229 8.54 18.61 24.66
CA GLN A 229 7.16 19.06 24.90
C GLN A 229 6.42 18.22 25.94
N GLN A 230 6.89 17.01 26.23
CA GLN A 230 6.33 16.14 27.28
C GLN A 230 6.88 16.44 28.67
N LYS A 231 8.09 16.99 28.79
CA LYS A 231 8.60 17.41 30.10
C LYS A 231 7.77 18.63 30.50
N PRO A 232 6.97 18.58 31.59
CA PRO A 232 6.36 19.79 32.11
C PRO A 232 7.48 20.80 32.31
N ARG A 233 7.23 22.07 31.99
CA ARG A 233 8.08 23.18 32.44
C ARG A 233 8.30 22.96 33.94
N GLU A 234 9.48 22.46 34.32
CA GLU A 234 9.94 22.54 35.70
C GLU A 234 9.92 24.05 36.00
N GLU A 235 9.11 24.41 36.99
CA GLU A 235 8.99 25.75 37.50
C GLU A 235 10.39 26.30 37.77
N GLY A 236 10.60 27.58 37.41
CA GLY A 236 11.86 28.26 37.70
C GLY A 236 12.17 28.21 39.20
N PRO A 237 13.44 28.37 39.60
CA PRO A 237 13.84 28.24 40.99
C PRO A 237 13.00 29.17 41.87
N GLU A 238 12.15 28.56 42.70
CA GLU A 238 11.41 29.22 43.75
C GLU A 238 12.44 29.72 44.77
N GLU A 239 12.59 31.04 44.81
CA GLU A 239 13.34 31.75 45.84
C GLU A 239 12.71 31.40 47.20
N PRO A 240 13.48 30.89 48.18
CA PRO A 240 12.90 30.44 49.43
C PRO A 240 12.21 31.60 50.15
N PRO A 241 11.02 31.39 50.76
CA PRO A 241 10.31 32.46 51.43
C PRO A 241 11.15 33.00 52.58
N ALA A 242 11.36 34.32 52.55
CA ALA A 242 12.00 35.07 53.61
C ALA A 242 11.29 34.81 54.94
N VAL A 243 12.06 34.31 55.91
CA VAL A 243 11.68 34.15 57.31
C VAL A 243 11.18 35.50 57.85
N PRO A 244 9.97 35.62 58.40
CA PRO A 244 9.61 36.81 59.15
C PRO A 244 10.42 36.86 60.44
N ALA A 245 11.27 37.89 60.54
CA ALA A 245 12.03 38.21 61.74
C ALA A 245 11.08 38.39 62.94
N ALA A 246 11.48 37.80 64.06
CA ALA A 246 10.83 37.93 65.35
C ALA A 246 10.71 39.41 65.77
N VAL A 247 9.49 39.80 66.15
CA VAL A 247 9.21 41.07 66.82
C VAL A 247 9.63 40.94 68.30
N PRO A 248 10.40 41.88 68.88
CA PRO A 248 10.70 41.88 70.31
C PRO A 248 9.44 42.22 71.11
N GLN A 249 9.03 41.33 72.04
CA GLN A 249 8.07 41.70 73.07
C GLN A 249 8.78 42.47 74.17
N GLU A 250 8.51 43.76 74.23
CA GLU A 250 8.84 44.63 75.35
C GLU A 250 7.74 44.53 76.43
N SER A 251 8.22 44.38 77.66
CA SER A 251 7.54 44.28 78.95
C SER A 251 6.40 45.28 79.20
N LYS A 252 5.26 44.76 79.70
CA LYS A 252 4.38 45.49 80.63
C LYS A 252 3.96 44.60 81.80
N LYS A 253 4.61 44.91 82.92
CA LYS A 253 4.21 44.73 84.32
C LYS A 253 2.80 45.29 84.53
N ASP A 254 1.92 44.56 85.22
CA ASP A 254 1.07 45.09 86.30
C ASP A 254 0.12 44.04 86.92
N LYS A 255 0.25 43.95 88.25
CA LYS A 255 -0.71 43.52 89.30
C LYS A 255 -1.00 42.03 89.53
#